data_AF-A0A645J2K4-F1
#
_entry.id   AF-A0A645J2K4-F1
#
_cell.length_a   1.000
_cell.length_b   1.000
_cell.length_c   1.000
_cell.angle_alpha   90.00
_cell.angle_beta   90.00
_cell.angle_gamma   90.00
#
_symmetry.space_group_name_H-M   'P 1'
#
loop_
_entity.id
_entity.type
_entity.pdbx_description
1 polymer ?
#
loop_
_entity_poly.entity_id
_entity_poly.type
_entity_poly.pdbx_seq_one_letter_code
_entity_poly.pdbx_strand_id
1 'polypeptide(L)' 'MMLIIDRFERNSAVCETEDGSRIEIDRSLIPEQSREGDVLIQNETGEYQIDSSSTKNRRQKARALLDGLVKDDQPLS' A
#
# COMPACT_ATOMS: atom_id res chain seq x y z
N MET A 1 10.81 -7.37 -5.70
CA MET A 1 9.88 -7.85 -4.65
C MET A 1 8.92 -6.73 -4.29
N MET A 2 7.62 -7.00 -4.18
CA MET A 2 6.60 -6.03 -3.79
C MET A 2 6.22 -6.20 -2.33
N LEU A 3 6.03 -5.07 -1.64
CA LEU A 3 5.79 -5.00 -0.21
C LEU A 3 4.73 -3.96 0.08
N ILE A 4 3.80 -4.24 0.97
CA ILE A 4 2.77 -3.29 1.38
C ILE A 4 3.08 -2.84 2.80
N ILE A 5 3.21 -1.54 3.05
CA ILE A 5 3.38 -1.03 4.41
C ILE A 5 2.06 -1.26 5.17
N ASP A 6 2.06 -2.17 6.14
CA ASP A 6 0.91 -2.47 7.00
C ASP A 6 0.79 -1.39 8.09
N ARG A 7 1.90 -1.14 8.82
CA ARG A 7 1.98 -0.12 9.88
C ARG A 7 3.40 0.39 10.10
N PHE A 8 3.53 1.54 10.76
CA PHE A 8 4.80 1.97 11.33
C PHE A 8 4.89 1.71 12.83
N GLU A 9 6.03 1.17 13.28
CA GLU A 9 6.32 0.91 14.69
C GLU A 9 7.64 1.57 15.08
N ARG A 10 7.60 2.63 15.90
CA ARG A 10 8.80 3.38 16.32
C ARG A 10 9.72 3.71 15.13
N ASN A 11 10.79 2.92 14.95
CA ASN A 11 11.84 3.09 13.94
C ASN A 11 11.78 2.06 12.80
N SER A 12 10.77 1.19 12.76
CA SER A 12 10.55 0.20 11.70
C SER A 12 9.22 0.43 10.98
N ALA A 13 9.15 -0.10 9.75
CA ALA A 13 7.94 -0.31 8.99
C ALA A 13 7.68 -1.82 8.94
N VAL A 14 6.47 -2.23 9.34
CA VAL A 14 6.02 -3.61 9.17
C VAL A 14 5.39 -3.70 7.79
N CYS A 15 5.92 -4.58 6.95
CA CYS A 15 5.45 -4.78 5.59
C CYS A 15 4.92 -6.18 5.36
N GLU A 16 3.80 -6.28 4.64
CA GLU A 16 3.25 -7.54 4.15
C GLU A 16 3.84 -7.84 2.76
N THR A 17 4.28 -9.07 2.58
CA THR A 17 4.80 -9.62 1.32
C THR A 17 3.68 -10.23 0.48
N GLU A 18 3.99 -10.60 -0.77
CA GLU A 18 3.01 -11.24 -1.66
C GLU A 18 2.56 -12.63 -1.20
N ASP A 19 3.36 -13.33 -0.39
CA ASP A 19 3.01 -14.63 0.21
C ASP A 19 2.23 -14.50 1.53
N GLY A 20 1.89 -13.28 1.94
CA GLY A 20 1.14 -12.98 3.16
C GLY A 20 1.98 -13.05 4.44
N SER A 21 3.29 -13.26 4.33
CA SER A 21 4.21 -13.12 5.47
C SER A 21 4.46 -11.64 5.80
N ARG A 22 5.02 -11.39 6.99
CA ARG A 22 5.37 -10.04 7.45
C ARG A 22 6.86 -9.92 7.69
N ILE A 23 7.42 -8.80 7.25
CA ILE A 23 8.81 -8.42 7.48
C ILE A 23 8.89 -7.04 8.13
N GLU A 24 9.97 -6.78 8.87
CA GLU A 24 10.30 -5.45 9.38
C GLU A 24 11.44 -4.84 8.59
N ILE A 25 11.31 -3.54 8.27
CA ILE A 25 12.31 -2.76 7.55
C ILE A 25 12.60 -1.50 8.36
N ASP A 26 13.87 -1.13 8.52
CA ASP A 26 14.23 0.13 9.16
C ASP A 26 13.69 1.31 8.35
N ARG A 27 13.05 2.27 9.03
CA ARG A 27 12.43 3.44 8.39
C ARG A 27 13.44 4.30 7.62
N SER A 28 14.72 4.27 8.00
CA SER A 28 15.79 4.99 7.30
C SER A 28 16.11 4.40 5.92
N LEU A 29 15.70 3.16 5.64
CA LEU A 29 15.95 2.47 4.37
C LEU A 29 14.83 2.67 3.34
N ILE A 30 13.69 3.24 3.75
CA ILE A 30 12.54 3.47 2.88
C ILE A 30 12.35 4.97 2.64
N PRO A 31 11.66 5.37 1.56
CA PRO A 31 11.44 6.79 1.27
C PRO A 31 10.70 7.51 2.40
N GLU A 32 11.17 8.69 2.82
CA GLU A 32 10.60 9.44 3.95
C GLU A 32 9.09 9.76 3.79
N GLN A 33 8.63 9.91 2.55
CA GLN A 33 7.24 10.21 2.23
C GLN A 33 6.30 8.98 2.25
N SER A 34 6.81 7.80 2.56
CA SER A 34 6.05 6.54 2.59
C SER A 34 4.99 6.56 3.69
N ARG A 35 3.82 5.98 3.41
CA ARG A 35 2.68 5.89 4.33
C ARG A 35 2.16 4.47 4.45
N GLU A 36 1.41 4.19 5.51
CA GLU A 36 0.65 2.95 5.64
C GLU A 36 -0.27 2.77 4.42
N GLY A 37 -0.27 1.56 3.87
CA GLY A 37 -0.95 1.19 2.63
C GLY A 37 -0.18 1.46 1.33
N ASP A 38 0.96 2.18 1.37
CA ASP A 38 1.81 2.35 0.19
C ASP A 38 2.52 1.04 -0.17
N VAL A 39 2.77 0.86 -1.48
CA VAL A 39 3.49 -0.28 -2.01
C VAL A 39 4.95 0.11 -2.23
N LEU A 40 5.88 -0.65 -1.64
CA LEU A 40 7.31 -0.56 -1.88
C LEU A 40 7.74 -1.61 -2.90
N ILE A 41 8.61 -1.21 -3.82
CA ILE A 41 9.38 -2.11 -4.69
C ILE A 41 10.84 -2.03 -4.26
N GLN A 42 11.45 -3.19 -4.04
CA GLN A 42 12.89 -3.28 -3.88
C GLN A 42 13.56 -3.50 -5.25
N ASN A 43 14.55 -2.65 -5.57
CA ASN A 43 15.35 -2.79 -6.78
C ASN A 43 16.50 -3.82 -6.61
N GLU A 44 17.25 -4.08 -7.68
CA GLU A 44 18.37 -5.04 -7.67
C GLU A 44 19.51 -4.65 -6.72
N THR A 45 19.62 -3.36 -6.37
CA THR A 45 20.62 -2.85 -5.43
C THR A 45 20.16 -2.90 -3.97
N GLY A 46 18.92 -3.35 -3.71
CA GLY A 46 18.35 -3.47 -2.37
C GLY A 46 17.63 -2.21 -1.85
N GLU A 47 17.55 -1.15 -2.66
CA GLU A 47 16.87 0.10 -2.27
C GLU A 47 15.36 0.00 -2.47
N TYR A 48 14.60 0.64 -1.57
CA TYR A 48 13.15 0.68 -1.63
C TYR A 48 12.63 1.95 -2.30
N GLN A 49 11.67 1.79 -3.20
CA GLN A 49 10.98 2.89 -3.88
C GLN A 49 9.47 2.72 -3.77
N ILE A 50 8.73 3.82 -3.68
CA ILE A 50 7.26 3.76 -3.68
C ILE A 50 6.77 3.48 -5.11
N ASP A 51 6.04 2.39 -5.29
CA ASP A 51 5.30 2.14 -6.51
C ASP A 51 4.02 2.98 -6.53
N SER A 52 4.17 4.20 -7.03
CA SER A 52 3.07 5.15 -7.23
C SER A 52 1.98 4.61 -8.16
N SER A 53 2.31 3.70 -9.09
CA SER A 53 1.37 3.15 -10.06
C SER A 53 0.44 2.11 -9.43
N SER A 54 0.99 1.15 -8.68
CA SER A 54 0.22 0.17 -7.91
C SER A 54 -0.59 0.83 -6.79
N THR A 55 0.00 1.82 -6.11
CA THR A 55 -0.68 2.61 -5.07
C THR A 55 -1.90 3.35 -5.64
N LYS A 56 -1.77 3.97 -6.82
CA LYS A 56 -2.89 4.65 -7.50
C LYS A 56 -3.96 3.68 -8.00
N ASN A 57 -3.57 2.54 -8.56
CA ASN A 57 -4.50 1.52 -9.04
C ASN A 57 -5.33 0.92 -7.88
N ARG A 58 -4.68 0.62 -6.75
CA ARG A 58 -5.36 0.11 -5.56
C ARG A 58 -6.34 1.13 -4.96
N ARG A 59 -5.94 2.41 -4.89
CA ARG A 59 -6.84 3.51 -4.48
C ARG A 59 -8.03 3.66 -5.43
N GLN A 60 -7.80 3.56 -6.74
CA GLN A 60 -8.87 3.66 -7.73
C GLN A 60 -9.85 2.48 -7.65
N LYS A 61 -9.36 1.25 -7.46
CA LYS A 61 -10.20 0.06 -7.24
C LYS A 61 -11.03 0.17 -5.97
N ALA A 62 -10.42 0.61 -4.86
CA ALA A 62 -11.13 0.85 -3.61
C ALA A 62 -12.24 1.91 -3.78
N ARG A 63 -11.98 2.97 -4.55
CA ARG A 63 -12.98 4.01 -4.84
C ARG A 63 -14.11 3.50 -5.74
N ALA A 64 -13.79 2.69 -6.76
CA ALA A 64 -14.79 2.13 -7.67
C ALA A 64 -15.76 1.17 -6.96
N LEU A 65 -15.29 0.40 -5.97
CA LEU A 65 -16.16 -0.43 -5.13
C LEU A 65 -17.12 0.41 -4.29
N LEU A 66 -16.64 1.50 -3.69
CA LEU A 66 -17.48 2.44 -2.96
C LEU A 66 -18.54 3.07 -3.87
N ASP A 67 -18.15 3.58 -5.05
CA ASP A 67 -19.08 4.22 -5.99
C ASP A 67 -20.12 3.23 -6.57
N GLY A 68 -19.80 1.94 -6.64
CA GLY A 68 -20.74 0.88 -7.02
C GLY A 68 -21.80 0.61 -5.95
N LEU A 69 -21.43 0.66 -4.66
CA LEU A 69 -22.36 0.45 -3.54
C LEU A 69 -23.38 1.59 -3.38
N VAL A 70 -23.04 2.83 -3.75
CA VAL A 70 -23.98 3.98 -3.66
C VAL A 70 -25.11 3.90 -4.69
N LYS A 71 -24.95 3.11 -5.77
CA LYS A 71 -25.94 3.04 -6.85
C LYS A 71 -27.10 2.09 -6.57
N ASP A 72 -26.96 1.17 -5.61
CA ASP A 72 -28.01 0.22 -5.23
C ASP A 72 -28.96 0.75 -4.13
N ASP A 73 -28.70 1.95 -3.58
CA ASP A 73 -29.51 2.58 -2.53
C ASP A 73 -30.17 3.90 -2.99
N GLN A 74 -30.44 4.05 -4.29
CA GLN A 74 -31.35 5.09 -4.75
C GLN A 74 -32.79 4.62 -4.46
N PRO A 75 -33.55 5.25 -3.54
CA PRO A 75 -34.97 4.97 -3.44
C PRO A 75 -35.60 5.37 -4.78
N LEU A 76 -36.21 4.39 -5.45
CA LEU A 76 -37.09 4.61 -6.60
C LEU A 76 -38.06 5.73 -6.25
N SER A 77 -37.85 6.90 -6.86
CA SER A 77 -38.80 8.02 -6.87
C SER A 77 -39.74 7.88 -8.06
#